data_AF-A0A382X0Q4-F1
#
_entry.id   AF-A0A382X0Q4-F1
#
_cell.length_a   1.000
_cell.length_b   1.000
_cell.length_c   1.000
_cell.angle_alpha   90.00
_cell.angle_beta   90.00
_cell.angle_gamma   90.00
#
_symmetry.space_group_name_H-M   'P 1'
#
loop_
_entity.id
_entity.type
_entity.pdbx_description
1 polymer ?
#
loop_
_entity_poly.entity_id
_entity_poly.type
_entity_poly.pdbx_seq_one_letter_code
_entity_poly.pdbx_strand_id
1 'polypeptide(L)'
;KNGDTIEVYGIPSSDHQVYVFGQVKNPGSFAFDTEKETLLLDILKLAGCISDETYMQTIYTDVGEIIRNHPETNYPEIIEFNIDKLIDGDLSENKPLQNWDIILIRENPNFTSPAKVSLMGEVNVPGIYTLQKKWENLDDMIQRAGGFTDQAFHDGIQLYRKNSQVALNDFEIILLDGDSLMVPEHPGIVEVLGEVNRSGYIQYDKKKSLDNYIENAGGFTEYSDKNNITIIYANGDVSIKKHFRNPKVTEGATIIVNKKEEAEPFSMTVFST
;
A
#
# COMPACT_ATOMS: atom_id res chain seq x y z
N LYS A 1 -14.48 -44.67 21.80
CA LYS A 1 -13.51 -44.13 22.79
C LYS A 1 -12.39 -43.50 21.97
N ASN A 2 -12.47 -42.19 21.70
CA ASN A 2 -11.44 -41.48 20.98
C ASN A 2 -10.45 -40.97 22.01
N GLY A 3 -9.28 -41.62 22.05
CA GLY A 3 -8.22 -41.40 23.02
C GLY A 3 -7.25 -40.32 22.57
N ASP A 4 -7.75 -39.11 22.32
CA ASP A 4 -6.87 -37.98 22.09
C ASP A 4 -6.27 -37.57 23.43
N THR A 5 -5.00 -37.89 23.61
CA THR A 5 -4.23 -37.50 24.80
C THR A 5 -3.60 -36.16 24.48
N ILE A 6 -4.14 -35.09 25.06
CA ILE A 6 -3.51 -33.77 25.02
C ILE A 6 -2.44 -33.79 26.11
N GLU A 7 -1.18 -33.97 25.74
CA GLU A 7 -0.05 -33.70 26.62
C GLU A 7 0.12 -32.18 26.75
N VAL A 8 -0.37 -31.63 27.86
CA VAL A 8 -0.03 -30.27 28.26
C VAL A 8 1.32 -30.34 28.96
N TYR A 9 2.39 -29.93 28.29
CA TYR A 9 3.67 -29.70 28.94
C TYR A 9 3.48 -28.55 29.94
N GLY A 10 3.43 -28.89 31.23
CA GLY A 10 3.48 -27.90 32.29
C GLY A 10 4.77 -27.09 32.14
N ILE A 11 4.66 -25.76 32.14
CA ILE A 11 5.84 -24.89 32.12
C ILE A 11 6.67 -25.27 33.35
N PRO A 12 7.91 -25.77 33.18
CA PRO A 12 8.78 -26.03 34.31
C PRO A 12 8.92 -24.73 35.10
N SER A 13 8.82 -24.80 36.43
CA SER A 13 9.29 -23.71 37.29
C SER A 13 10.83 -23.70 37.24
N SER A 14 11.39 -23.34 36.09
CA SER A 14 12.82 -23.11 35.92
C SER A 14 13.09 -21.63 36.12
N ASP A 15 14.11 -21.31 36.91
CA ASP A 15 14.62 -19.94 37.04
C ASP A 15 15.39 -19.49 35.79
N HIS A 16 15.61 -20.40 34.83
CA HIS A 16 16.32 -20.15 33.58
C HIS A 16 15.36 -19.94 32.41
N GLN A 17 15.52 -18.81 31.74
CA GLN A 17 14.75 -18.46 30.55
C GLN A 17 15.63 -17.77 29.51
N VAL A 18 15.32 -17.99 28.24
CA VAL A 18 15.88 -17.25 27.11
C VAL A 18 14.78 -16.45 26.42
N TYR A 19 15.16 -15.48 25.60
CA TYR A 19 14.22 -14.67 24.82
C TYR A 19 14.45 -14.89 23.33
N VAL A 20 13.40 -15.20 22.58
CA VAL A 20 13.48 -15.40 21.13
C VAL A 20 12.79 -14.25 20.42
N PHE A 21 13.50 -13.58 19.51
CA PHE A 21 13.01 -12.46 18.72
C PHE A 21 13.27 -12.63 17.22
N GLY A 22 12.59 -11.79 16.43
CA GLY A 22 12.73 -11.73 14.98
C GLY A 22 11.72 -12.62 14.26
N GLN A 23 12.15 -13.27 13.18
CA GLN A 23 11.30 -14.08 12.30
C GLN A 23 11.02 -15.46 12.91
N VAL A 24 10.16 -15.49 13.91
CA VAL A 24 9.66 -16.70 14.57
C VAL A 24 8.14 -16.63 14.74
N LYS A 25 7.46 -17.79 14.78
CA LYS A 25 5.99 -17.83 14.93
C LYS A 25 5.53 -17.38 16.31
N ASN A 26 6.28 -17.77 17.35
CA ASN A 26 5.99 -17.45 18.74
C ASN A 26 7.20 -16.73 19.36
N PRO A 27 7.33 -15.40 19.18
CA PRO A 27 8.38 -14.64 19.88
C PRO A 27 8.04 -14.52 21.37
N GLY A 28 9.06 -14.44 22.22
CA GLY A 28 8.87 -14.30 23.66
C GLY A 28 9.90 -15.03 24.51
N SER A 29 9.60 -15.18 25.79
CA SER A 29 10.44 -15.88 26.76
C SER A 29 10.14 -17.38 26.77
N PHE A 30 11.18 -18.20 26.76
CA PHE A 30 11.10 -19.65 26.85
C PHE A 30 11.90 -20.14 28.05
N ALA A 31 11.22 -20.82 28.96
CA ALA A 31 11.88 -21.51 30.07
C ALA A 31 12.63 -22.72 29.55
N PHE A 32 13.83 -22.98 30.09
CA PHE A 32 14.63 -24.14 29.71
C PHE A 32 15.29 -24.78 30.94
N ASP A 33 15.60 -26.07 30.82
CA ASP A 33 16.22 -26.85 31.89
C ASP A 33 17.71 -27.05 31.60
N THR A 34 18.55 -26.51 32.48
CA THR A 34 20.02 -26.59 32.41
C THR A 34 20.55 -27.99 32.74
N GLU A 35 19.80 -28.83 33.46
CA GLU A 35 20.23 -30.17 33.84
C GLU A 35 20.00 -31.21 32.74
N LYS A 36 19.13 -30.90 31.78
CA LYS A 36 18.78 -31.79 30.65
C LYS A 36 19.52 -31.48 29.35
N GLU A 37 20.50 -30.59 29.38
CA GLU A 37 21.13 -30.04 28.17
C GLU A 37 20.05 -29.57 27.18
N THR A 38 19.12 -28.70 27.61
CA THR A 38 18.17 -28.12 26.65
C THR A 38 18.98 -27.24 25.68
N LEU A 39 19.07 -27.67 24.42
CA LEU A 39 19.92 -27.02 23.42
C LEU A 39 19.10 -26.05 22.57
N LEU A 40 19.79 -25.15 21.88
CA LEU A 40 19.23 -24.16 20.96
C LEU A 40 18.12 -24.71 20.06
N LEU A 41 18.29 -25.92 19.51
CA LEU A 41 17.32 -26.58 18.65
C LEU A 41 15.93 -26.72 19.28
N ASP A 42 15.84 -27.04 20.56
CA ASP A 42 14.56 -27.24 21.24
C ASP A 42 13.82 -25.92 21.40
N ILE A 43 14.54 -24.85 21.73
CA ILE A 43 13.98 -23.50 21.80
C ILE A 43 13.47 -23.04 20.44
N LEU A 44 14.23 -23.29 19.36
CA LEU A 44 13.78 -22.92 18.00
C LEU A 44 12.54 -23.72 17.57
N LYS A 45 12.42 -25.00 17.96
CA LYS A 45 11.21 -25.81 17.74
C LYS A 45 10.00 -25.24 18.48
N LEU A 46 10.17 -24.84 19.75
CA LEU A 46 9.11 -24.23 20.56
C LEU A 46 8.69 -22.85 20.02
N ALA A 47 9.65 -22.04 19.57
CA ALA A 47 9.40 -20.77 18.87
C ALA A 47 8.70 -20.98 17.51
N GLY A 48 8.68 -22.21 17.00
CA GLY A 48 7.94 -22.64 15.82
C GLY A 48 8.58 -22.20 14.50
N CYS A 49 9.86 -21.84 14.51
CA CYS A 49 10.54 -21.28 13.34
C CYS A 49 11.17 -22.36 12.43
N ILE A 50 11.55 -23.51 12.97
CA ILE A 50 12.22 -24.60 12.22
C ILE A 50 11.35 -25.85 11.99
N SER A 51 10.12 -25.86 12.51
CA SER A 51 9.22 -27.01 12.40
C SER A 51 8.33 -26.99 11.15
N ASP A 52 8.42 -25.93 10.33
CA ASP A 52 7.59 -25.70 9.15
C ASP A 52 8.48 -25.25 7.98
N GLU A 53 8.63 -26.12 6.98
CA GLU A 53 9.47 -25.88 5.80
C GLU A 53 9.05 -24.63 5.01
N THR A 54 7.75 -24.30 4.98
CA THR A 54 7.27 -23.09 4.30
C THR A 54 7.64 -21.85 5.09
N TYR A 55 7.48 -21.90 6.42
CA TYR A 55 7.87 -20.79 7.29
C TYR A 55 9.39 -20.58 7.30
N MET A 56 10.18 -21.65 7.20
CA MET A 56 11.63 -21.55 7.13
C MET A 56 12.11 -20.72 5.94
N GLN A 57 11.39 -20.70 4.81
CA GLN A 57 11.74 -19.84 3.67
C GLN A 57 11.70 -18.35 4.03
N THR A 58 10.97 -17.98 5.09
CA THR A 58 10.87 -16.61 5.58
C THR A 58 12.07 -16.19 6.43
N ILE A 59 12.95 -17.12 6.81
CA ILE A 59 14.07 -16.93 7.74
C ILE A 59 15.39 -16.89 6.99
N TYR A 60 16.31 -16.03 7.41
CA TYR A 60 17.69 -16.08 6.94
C TYR A 60 18.45 -17.21 7.66
N THR A 61 18.54 -18.37 7.02
CA THR A 61 19.02 -19.61 7.65
C THR A 61 20.54 -19.71 7.81
N ASP A 62 21.29 -18.91 7.05
CA ASP A 62 22.75 -18.94 7.09
C ASP A 62 23.32 -18.51 8.45
N VAL A 63 22.61 -17.62 9.16
CA VAL A 63 23.07 -17.03 10.44
C VAL A 63 21.89 -16.73 11.37
N GLY A 64 21.93 -17.31 12.56
CA GLY A 64 21.25 -16.84 13.76
C GLY A 64 22.26 -16.34 14.81
N GLU A 65 21.79 -15.52 15.74
CA GLU A 65 22.64 -14.92 16.78
C GLU A 65 22.10 -15.25 18.18
N ILE A 66 22.99 -15.68 19.06
CA ILE A 66 22.77 -15.65 20.51
C ILE A 66 23.52 -14.44 21.05
N ILE A 67 22.80 -13.54 21.70
CA ILE A 67 23.32 -12.32 22.31
C ILE A 67 23.36 -12.56 23.82
N ARG A 68 24.56 -12.54 24.37
CA ARG A 68 24.83 -12.86 25.78
C ARG A 68 25.43 -11.67 26.50
N ASN A 69 24.78 -11.25 27.58
CA ASN A 69 25.27 -10.15 28.41
C ASN A 69 26.29 -10.64 29.43
N HIS A 70 27.29 -9.79 29.71
CA HIS A 70 28.33 -10.05 30.72
C HIS A 70 28.35 -8.91 31.74
N PRO A 71 28.44 -9.17 33.05
CA PRO A 71 28.40 -8.13 34.07
C PRO A 71 29.60 -7.17 34.00
N GLU A 72 30.72 -7.62 33.45
CA GLU A 72 31.98 -6.88 33.40
C GLU A 72 32.09 -5.93 32.19
N THR A 73 31.13 -5.96 31.26
CA THR A 73 31.17 -5.16 30.04
C THR A 73 29.78 -4.69 29.63
N ASN A 74 29.69 -3.48 29.06
CA ASN A 74 28.45 -2.95 28.50
C ASN A 74 28.15 -3.50 27.09
N TYR A 75 29.04 -4.32 26.53
CA TYR A 75 28.89 -4.91 25.20
C TYR A 75 28.61 -6.41 25.31
N PRO A 76 27.55 -6.91 24.67
CA PRO A 76 27.25 -8.34 24.68
C PRO A 76 28.25 -9.14 23.84
N GLU A 77 28.41 -10.40 24.18
CA GLU A 77 29.02 -11.40 23.32
C GLU A 77 27.99 -11.87 22.28
N ILE A 78 28.41 -11.98 21.02
CA ILE A 78 27.60 -12.49 19.92
C ILE A 78 28.12 -13.86 19.54
N ILE A 79 27.27 -14.87 19.68
CA ILE A 79 27.56 -16.25 19.30
C ILE A 79 26.70 -16.57 18.09
N GLU A 80 27.34 -16.63 16.92
CA GLU A 80 26.67 -17.00 15.68
C GLU A 80 26.49 -18.53 15.59
N PHE A 81 25.39 -18.92 14.95
CA PHE A 81 25.12 -20.31 14.59
C PHE A 81 24.44 -20.38 13.23
N ASN A 82 24.67 -21.47 12.49
CA ASN A 82 24.02 -21.70 11.20
C ASN A 82 22.76 -22.56 11.38
N ILE A 83 21.60 -22.06 10.97
CA ILE A 83 20.31 -22.73 11.18
C ILE A 83 20.16 -23.94 10.26
N ASP A 84 20.60 -23.84 9.00
CA ASP A 84 20.54 -24.95 8.03
C ASP A 84 21.36 -26.16 8.51
N LYS A 85 22.60 -25.94 8.93
CA LYS A 85 23.43 -27.00 9.50
C LYS A 85 22.85 -27.57 10.80
N LEU A 86 22.27 -26.70 11.64
CA LEU A 86 21.62 -27.13 12.88
C LEU A 86 20.45 -28.09 12.60
N ILE A 87 19.59 -27.79 11.62
CA ILE A 87 18.48 -28.67 11.24
C ILE A 87 18.96 -29.95 10.53
N ASP A 88 20.09 -29.90 9.82
CA ASP A 88 20.74 -31.05 9.20
C ASP A 88 21.43 -31.98 10.23
N GLY A 89 21.45 -31.58 11.51
CA GLY A 89 21.94 -32.38 12.62
C GLY A 89 23.40 -32.11 13.01
N ASP A 90 23.99 -31.00 12.55
CA ASP A 90 25.31 -30.55 13.03
C ASP A 90 25.21 -30.09 14.49
N LEU A 91 25.61 -30.96 15.40
CA LEU A 91 25.60 -30.69 16.83
C LEU A 91 26.51 -29.53 17.24
N SER A 92 27.50 -29.16 16.41
CA SER A 92 28.36 -28.01 16.71
C SER A 92 27.62 -26.68 16.60
N GLU A 93 26.54 -26.62 15.84
CA GLU A 93 25.66 -25.45 15.72
C GLU A 93 24.62 -25.39 16.84
N ASN A 94 24.42 -26.50 17.55
CA ASN A 94 23.46 -26.58 18.65
C ASN A 94 24.07 -26.01 19.94
N LYS A 95 24.22 -24.68 19.98
CA LYS A 95 24.97 -24.00 21.04
C LYS A 95 24.30 -24.14 22.42
N PRO A 96 25.07 -24.25 23.51
CA PRO A 96 24.53 -24.22 24.86
C PRO A 96 24.04 -22.80 25.20
N LEU A 97 22.84 -22.76 25.79
CA LEU A 97 22.20 -21.52 26.21
C LEU A 97 22.50 -21.21 27.68
N GLN A 98 22.53 -19.92 28.00
CA GLN A 98 22.63 -19.37 29.35
C GLN A 98 21.38 -18.57 29.71
N ASN A 99 21.18 -18.33 31.00
CA ASN A 99 20.05 -17.55 31.45
C ASN A 99 20.08 -16.16 30.82
N TRP A 100 18.92 -15.69 30.38
CA TRP A 100 18.70 -14.40 29.76
C TRP A 100 19.40 -14.18 28.42
N ASP A 101 19.94 -15.24 27.80
CA ASP A 101 20.36 -15.18 26.40
C ASP A 101 19.20 -14.70 25.52
N ILE A 102 19.55 -13.87 24.54
CA ILE A 102 18.61 -13.43 23.51
C ILE A 102 18.98 -14.14 22.20
N ILE A 103 18.04 -14.89 21.65
CA ILE A 103 18.16 -15.57 20.37
C ILE A 103 17.46 -14.71 19.32
N LEU A 104 18.21 -14.22 18.35
CA LEU A 104 17.70 -13.41 17.24
C LEU A 104 17.71 -14.21 15.94
N ILE A 105 16.53 -14.35 15.35
CA ILE A 105 16.33 -14.98 14.04
C ILE A 105 15.96 -13.90 13.04
N ARG A 106 16.78 -13.71 12.00
CA ARG A 106 16.55 -12.66 11.01
C ARG A 106 15.57 -13.10 9.94
N GLU A 107 14.81 -12.15 9.42
CA GLU A 107 13.98 -12.38 8.23
C GLU A 107 14.86 -12.62 7.00
N ASN A 108 14.39 -13.46 6.09
CA ASN A 108 14.99 -13.65 4.79
C ASN A 108 14.70 -12.42 3.93
N PRO A 109 15.71 -11.61 3.55
CA PRO A 109 15.48 -10.42 2.74
C PRO A 109 14.95 -10.75 1.33
N ASN A 110 15.09 -12.00 0.87
CA ASN A 110 14.57 -12.46 -0.40
C ASN A 110 13.12 -12.98 -0.30
N PHE A 111 12.59 -13.17 0.91
CA PHE A 111 11.21 -13.57 1.12
C PHE A 111 10.33 -12.33 1.20
N THR A 112 9.84 -11.89 0.03
CA THR A 112 8.91 -10.76 -0.05
C THR A 112 7.48 -11.27 -0.19
N SER A 113 6.55 -10.67 0.55
CA SER A 113 5.13 -10.94 0.33
C SER A 113 4.73 -10.45 -1.06
N PRO A 114 3.91 -11.21 -1.81
CA PRO A 114 3.44 -10.76 -3.11
C PRO A 114 2.71 -9.43 -2.98
N ALA A 115 3.14 -8.44 -3.76
CA ALA A 115 2.49 -7.13 -3.85
C ALA A 115 1.04 -7.30 -4.33
N LYS A 116 0.11 -6.57 -3.71
CA LYS A 116 -1.33 -6.65 -3.98
C LYS A 116 -1.85 -5.34 -4.52
N VAL A 117 -2.75 -5.42 -5.49
CA VAL A 117 -3.48 -4.30 -6.07
C VAL A 117 -4.97 -4.62 -6.03
N SER A 118 -5.78 -3.65 -5.64
CA SER A 118 -7.23 -3.76 -5.69
C SER A 118 -7.76 -3.25 -7.02
N LEU A 119 -8.61 -4.01 -7.70
CA LEU A 119 -9.30 -3.59 -8.93
C LEU A 119 -10.81 -3.75 -8.74
N MET A 120 -11.53 -2.64 -8.81
CA MET A 120 -12.98 -2.58 -8.60
C MET A 120 -13.71 -1.89 -9.75
N GLY A 121 -15.03 -2.06 -9.78
CA GLY A 121 -15.92 -1.42 -10.75
C GLY A 121 -16.15 -2.27 -12.01
N GLU A 122 -16.26 -1.59 -13.14
CA GLU A 122 -16.69 -2.13 -14.44
C GLU A 122 -15.60 -2.93 -15.18
N VAL A 123 -15.16 -4.01 -14.54
CA VAL A 123 -14.33 -5.07 -15.12
C VAL A 123 -15.03 -6.41 -15.01
N ASN A 124 -14.70 -7.36 -15.90
CA ASN A 124 -15.39 -8.66 -15.91
C ASN A 124 -15.16 -9.47 -14.63
N VAL A 125 -13.98 -9.32 -14.01
CA VAL A 125 -13.63 -9.98 -12.74
C VAL A 125 -13.00 -8.97 -11.77
N PRO A 126 -13.79 -8.28 -10.94
CA PRO A 126 -13.24 -7.40 -9.89
C PRO A 126 -12.63 -8.21 -8.75
N GLY A 127 -11.64 -7.66 -8.06
CA GLY A 127 -11.00 -8.32 -6.92
C GLY A 127 -9.61 -7.79 -6.58
N ILE A 128 -8.93 -8.52 -5.68
CA ILE A 128 -7.54 -8.26 -5.30
C ILE A 128 -6.64 -9.15 -6.16
N TYR A 129 -5.68 -8.52 -6.82
CA TYR A 129 -4.71 -9.16 -7.69
C TYR A 129 -3.33 -9.08 -7.07
N THR A 130 -2.54 -10.15 -7.18
CA THR A 130 -1.11 -10.11 -6.92
C THR A 130 -0.35 -9.72 -8.19
N LEU A 131 0.67 -8.88 -8.04
CA LEU A 131 1.59 -8.57 -9.13
C LEU A 131 2.43 -9.82 -9.45
N GLN A 132 2.48 -10.21 -10.72
CA GLN A 132 3.13 -11.40 -11.25
C GLN A 132 4.50 -11.12 -11.85
N LYS A 133 4.79 -9.87 -12.22
CA LYS A 133 6.08 -9.48 -12.81
C LYS A 133 6.55 -8.13 -12.30
N LYS A 134 7.88 -7.97 -12.30
CA LYS A 134 8.55 -6.69 -12.10
C LYS A 134 8.08 -5.77 -13.23
N TRP A 135 7.37 -4.67 -12.90
CA TRP A 135 6.79 -3.72 -13.85
C TRP A 135 5.47 -4.11 -14.51
N GLU A 136 4.64 -4.91 -13.84
CA GLU A 136 3.26 -5.08 -14.29
C GLU A 136 2.50 -3.74 -14.30
N ASN A 137 1.78 -3.49 -15.39
CA ASN A 137 1.07 -2.22 -15.60
C ASN A 137 -0.45 -2.40 -15.50
N LEU A 138 -1.19 -1.29 -15.62
CA LEU A 138 -2.64 -1.28 -15.58
C LEU A 138 -3.24 -2.17 -16.69
N ASP A 139 -2.74 -2.07 -17.93
CA ASP A 139 -3.24 -2.86 -19.05
C ASP A 139 -3.13 -4.39 -18.81
N ASP A 140 -1.98 -4.85 -18.32
CA ASP A 140 -1.76 -6.25 -17.93
C ASP A 140 -2.82 -6.72 -16.92
N MET A 141 -3.12 -5.88 -15.92
CA MET A 141 -4.06 -6.22 -14.88
C MET A 141 -5.51 -6.23 -15.39
N ILE A 142 -5.88 -5.31 -16.27
CA ILE A 142 -7.20 -5.30 -16.92
C ILE A 142 -7.39 -6.56 -17.78
N GLN A 143 -6.38 -6.97 -18.55
CA GLN A 143 -6.43 -8.20 -19.32
C GLN A 143 -6.66 -9.42 -18.42
N ARG A 144 -5.97 -9.48 -17.28
CA ARG A 144 -6.15 -10.54 -16.27
C ARG A 144 -7.52 -10.51 -15.60
N ALA A 145 -8.13 -9.34 -15.47
CA ALA A 145 -9.49 -9.17 -15.00
C ALA A 145 -10.55 -9.57 -16.05
N GLY A 146 -10.13 -10.11 -17.19
CA GLY A 146 -11.00 -10.51 -18.30
C GLY A 146 -11.42 -9.35 -19.18
N GLY A 147 -10.78 -8.19 -19.07
CA GLY A 147 -11.16 -6.96 -19.74
C GLY A 147 -12.28 -6.19 -19.02
N PHE A 148 -12.74 -5.13 -19.67
CA PHE A 148 -13.82 -4.28 -19.22
C PHE A 148 -15.21 -4.89 -19.47
N THR A 149 -16.21 -4.42 -18.72
CA THR A 149 -17.62 -4.65 -19.08
C THR A 149 -18.04 -3.67 -20.18
N ASP A 150 -19.21 -3.90 -20.79
CA ASP A 150 -19.77 -2.98 -21.80
C ASP A 150 -20.18 -1.61 -21.24
N GLN A 151 -20.26 -1.46 -19.91
CA GLN A 151 -20.64 -0.21 -19.24
C GLN A 151 -19.42 0.60 -18.78
N ALA A 152 -18.20 0.07 -18.93
CA ALA A 152 -16.99 0.65 -18.40
C ALA A 152 -16.63 1.98 -19.06
N PHE A 153 -16.41 2.99 -18.23
CA PHE A 153 -15.90 4.28 -18.66
C PHE A 153 -14.36 4.30 -18.59
N HIS A 154 -13.72 3.88 -19.69
CA HIS A 154 -12.27 3.73 -19.77
C HIS A 154 -11.49 5.03 -19.50
N ASP A 155 -11.98 6.17 -19.99
CA ASP A 155 -11.32 7.47 -19.78
C ASP A 155 -11.50 8.00 -18.35
N GLY A 156 -12.34 7.34 -17.54
CA GLY A 156 -12.61 7.71 -16.15
C GLY A 156 -11.92 6.83 -15.12
N ILE A 157 -11.03 5.93 -15.53
CA ILE A 157 -10.33 5.04 -14.59
C ILE A 157 -9.55 5.87 -13.57
N GLN A 158 -9.69 5.49 -12.30
CA GLN A 158 -9.08 6.18 -11.17
C GLN A 158 -8.08 5.27 -10.51
N LEU A 159 -6.84 5.75 -10.37
CA LEU A 159 -5.81 5.10 -9.58
C LEU A 159 -5.60 5.88 -8.28
N TYR A 160 -5.64 5.18 -7.15
CA TYR A 160 -5.28 5.70 -5.85
C TYR A 160 -4.02 5.00 -5.34
N ARG A 161 -3.03 5.81 -4.97
CA ARG A 161 -1.77 5.36 -4.38
C ARG A 161 -1.55 6.08 -3.05
N LYS A 162 -1.47 5.33 -1.95
CA LYS A 162 -1.33 5.88 -0.59
C LYS A 162 -2.39 6.95 -0.28
N ASN A 163 -3.64 6.69 -0.66
CA ASN A 163 -4.81 7.59 -0.52
C ASN A 163 -4.80 8.86 -1.40
N SER A 164 -3.82 9.02 -2.28
CA SER A 164 -3.79 10.12 -3.25
C SER A 164 -4.21 9.61 -4.63
N GLN A 165 -5.07 10.36 -5.31
CA GLN A 165 -5.40 10.07 -6.70
C GLN A 165 -4.19 10.39 -7.60
N VAL A 166 -3.86 9.44 -8.47
CA VAL A 166 -2.81 9.58 -9.48
C VAL A 166 -3.49 9.94 -10.80
N ALA A 167 -3.08 11.06 -11.40
CA ALA A 167 -3.54 11.45 -12.73
C ALA A 167 -2.96 10.49 -13.77
N LEU A 168 -3.84 9.79 -14.50
CA LEU A 168 -3.46 8.82 -15.53
C LEU A 168 -3.41 9.48 -16.91
N ASN A 169 -2.30 9.33 -17.62
CA ASN A 169 -2.17 9.75 -19.02
C ASN A 169 -2.50 8.62 -19.99
N ASP A 170 -2.17 7.38 -19.60
CA ASP A 170 -2.32 6.15 -20.36
C ASP A 170 -2.41 4.96 -19.40
N PHE A 171 -2.52 3.75 -19.96
CA PHE A 171 -2.59 2.50 -19.19
C PHE A 171 -1.22 1.83 -19.00
N GLU A 172 -0.12 2.51 -19.34
CA GLU A 172 1.25 1.98 -19.20
C GLU A 172 1.83 2.21 -17.80
N ILE A 173 1.09 2.88 -16.92
CA ILE A 173 1.53 3.11 -15.54
C ILE A 173 1.83 1.80 -14.81
N ILE A 174 3.01 1.75 -14.20
CA ILE A 174 3.43 0.64 -13.35
C ILE A 174 2.64 0.66 -12.05
N LEU A 175 2.11 -0.51 -11.70
CA LEU A 175 1.38 -0.73 -10.45
C LEU A 175 2.34 -1.08 -9.32
N LEU A 176 1.99 -0.62 -8.12
CA LEU A 176 2.75 -0.85 -6.89
C LEU A 176 1.87 -1.52 -5.83
N ASP A 177 2.52 -2.12 -4.83
CA ASP A 177 1.82 -2.69 -3.68
C ASP A 177 0.92 -1.65 -2.99
N GLY A 178 -0.33 -2.06 -2.73
CA GLY A 178 -1.34 -1.22 -2.10
C GLY A 178 -2.05 -0.23 -3.03
N ASP A 179 -1.76 -0.24 -4.34
CA ASP A 179 -2.53 0.53 -5.31
C ASP A 179 -4.01 0.07 -5.34
N SER A 180 -4.92 1.02 -5.54
CA SER A 180 -6.34 0.77 -5.71
C SER A 180 -6.84 1.40 -7.00
N LEU A 181 -7.45 0.60 -7.85
CA LEU A 181 -8.00 0.99 -9.14
C LEU A 181 -9.52 0.86 -9.12
N MET A 182 -10.17 1.89 -9.63
CA MET A 182 -11.61 1.94 -9.80
C MET A 182 -11.92 2.24 -11.26
N VAL A 183 -12.70 1.36 -11.88
CA VAL A 183 -13.22 1.54 -13.23
C VAL A 183 -14.69 1.95 -13.10
N PRO A 184 -15.04 3.23 -13.31
CA PRO A 184 -16.43 3.66 -13.19
C PRO A 184 -17.28 3.21 -14.38
N GLU A 185 -18.60 3.26 -14.21
CA GLU A 185 -19.57 3.21 -15.32
C GLU A 185 -19.63 4.56 -16.04
N HIS A 186 -20.09 4.59 -17.29
CA HIS A 186 -20.38 5.81 -18.05
C HIS A 186 -21.37 6.71 -17.30
N PRO A 187 -20.95 7.89 -16.80
CA PRO A 187 -21.83 8.72 -15.98
C PRO A 187 -22.87 9.48 -16.81
N GLY A 188 -22.64 9.72 -18.10
CA GLY A 188 -23.55 10.44 -19.00
C GLY A 188 -23.69 11.93 -18.71
N ILE A 189 -22.87 12.49 -17.81
CA ILE A 189 -23.01 13.84 -17.28
C ILE A 189 -21.68 14.61 -17.22
N VAL A 190 -21.81 15.92 -17.09
CA VAL A 190 -20.76 16.88 -16.72
C VAL A 190 -21.30 17.69 -15.54
N GLU A 191 -20.46 17.89 -14.53
CA GLU A 191 -20.80 18.72 -13.37
C GLU A 191 -20.31 20.16 -13.59
N VAL A 192 -21.12 21.16 -13.26
CA VAL A 192 -20.72 22.57 -13.29
C VAL A 192 -20.91 23.19 -11.91
N LEU A 193 -19.84 23.77 -11.37
CA LEU A 193 -19.75 24.32 -10.02
C LEU A 193 -19.14 25.74 -10.04
N GLY A 194 -19.26 26.43 -8.89
CA GLY A 194 -18.65 27.73 -8.65
C GLY A 194 -19.53 28.91 -9.06
N GLU A 195 -18.91 29.94 -9.63
CA GLU A 195 -19.55 31.21 -9.99
C GLU A 195 -20.36 31.10 -11.29
N VAL A 196 -21.41 30.29 -11.26
CA VAL A 196 -22.46 30.19 -12.29
C VAL A 196 -23.82 30.47 -11.67
N ASN A 197 -24.80 30.89 -12.48
CA ASN A 197 -26.13 31.20 -11.97
C ASN A 197 -26.87 29.97 -11.40
N ARG A 198 -26.51 28.76 -11.86
CA ARG A 198 -27.03 27.50 -11.33
C ARG A 198 -26.02 26.36 -11.45
N SER A 199 -25.38 26.01 -10.34
CA SER A 199 -24.55 24.80 -10.23
C SER A 199 -25.39 23.53 -10.37
N GLY A 200 -24.80 22.48 -10.94
CA GLY A 200 -25.43 21.16 -11.04
C GLY A 200 -24.91 20.31 -12.19
N TYR A 201 -25.62 19.21 -12.44
CA TYR A 201 -25.30 18.25 -13.49
C TYR A 201 -25.98 18.61 -14.81
N ILE A 202 -25.24 18.46 -15.90
CA ILE A 202 -25.70 18.65 -17.27
C ILE A 202 -25.39 17.38 -18.05
N GLN A 203 -26.35 16.90 -18.83
CA GLN A 203 -26.11 15.75 -19.71
C GLN A 203 -24.95 16.01 -20.66
N TYR A 204 -24.03 15.05 -20.74
CA TYR A 204 -22.89 15.11 -21.64
C TYR A 204 -23.34 15.03 -23.11
N ASP A 205 -22.78 15.92 -23.92
CA ASP A 205 -22.88 15.90 -25.37
C ASP A 205 -21.51 16.27 -25.97
N LYS A 206 -20.95 15.37 -26.78
CA LYS A 206 -19.65 15.53 -27.44
C LYS A 206 -19.56 16.73 -28.38
N LYS A 207 -20.69 17.32 -28.79
CA LYS A 207 -20.75 18.50 -29.65
C LYS A 207 -20.74 19.81 -28.86
N LYS A 208 -21.02 19.78 -27.56
CA LYS A 208 -21.04 20.97 -26.70
C LYS A 208 -19.63 21.41 -26.35
N SER A 209 -19.39 22.71 -26.44
CA SER A 209 -18.18 23.36 -25.94
C SER A 209 -18.29 23.68 -24.44
N LEU A 210 -17.17 24.04 -23.82
CA LEU A 210 -17.14 24.57 -22.45
C LEU A 210 -18.17 25.69 -22.24
N ASP A 211 -18.25 26.64 -23.16
CA ASP A 211 -19.16 27.78 -23.05
C ASP A 211 -20.63 27.32 -23.10
N ASN A 212 -20.98 26.28 -23.89
CA ASN A 212 -22.34 25.73 -23.89
C ASN A 212 -22.74 25.11 -22.56
N TYR A 213 -21.82 24.42 -21.86
CA TYR A 213 -22.10 23.89 -20.52
C TYR A 213 -22.33 25.01 -19.50
N ILE A 214 -21.55 26.09 -19.58
CA ILE A 214 -21.73 27.26 -18.71
C ILE A 214 -23.05 27.97 -19.01
N GLU A 215 -23.44 28.10 -20.28
CA GLU A 215 -24.77 28.62 -20.67
C GLU A 215 -25.90 27.75 -20.15
N ASN A 216 -25.77 26.42 -20.20
CA ASN A 216 -26.74 25.49 -19.61
C ASN A 216 -26.83 25.63 -18.08
N ALA A 217 -25.75 26.03 -17.41
CA ALA A 217 -25.73 26.42 -15.99
C ALA A 217 -26.30 27.84 -15.73
N GLY A 218 -26.97 28.45 -16.71
CA GLY A 218 -27.56 29.79 -16.62
C GLY A 218 -26.56 30.92 -16.88
N GLY A 219 -25.34 30.62 -17.31
CA GLY A 219 -24.28 31.60 -17.53
C GLY A 219 -23.51 31.99 -16.26
N PHE A 220 -22.55 32.90 -16.45
CA PHE A 220 -21.72 33.45 -15.38
C PHE A 220 -22.51 34.35 -14.41
N THR A 221 -22.10 34.37 -13.15
CA THR A 221 -22.46 35.42 -12.20
C THR A 221 -21.68 36.71 -12.48
N GLU A 222 -22.00 37.79 -11.77
CA GLU A 222 -21.23 39.04 -11.83
C GLU A 222 -19.81 38.91 -11.24
N TYR A 223 -19.61 37.93 -10.36
CA TYR A 223 -18.37 37.68 -9.63
C TYR A 223 -17.45 36.67 -10.34
N SER A 224 -17.87 36.05 -11.43
CA SER A 224 -17.07 35.03 -12.13
C SER A 224 -15.81 35.56 -12.80
N ASP A 225 -14.69 34.89 -12.61
CA ASP A 225 -13.52 35.07 -13.46
C ASP A 225 -13.66 34.23 -14.75
N LYS A 226 -14.02 34.91 -15.84
CA LYS A 226 -14.27 34.29 -17.15
C LYS A 226 -13.02 33.67 -17.79
N ASN A 227 -11.83 34.03 -17.28
CA ASN A 227 -10.54 33.55 -17.76
C ASN A 227 -9.93 32.48 -16.84
N ASN A 228 -10.50 32.26 -15.65
CA ASN A 228 -10.04 31.27 -14.69
C ASN A 228 -11.12 30.21 -14.47
N ILE A 229 -11.17 29.24 -15.40
CA ILE A 229 -12.09 28.11 -15.35
C ILE A 229 -11.28 26.83 -15.32
N THR A 230 -11.48 26.04 -14.27
CA THR A 230 -10.81 24.76 -14.05
C THR A 230 -11.70 23.63 -14.53
N ILE A 231 -11.13 22.65 -15.22
CA ILE A 231 -11.79 21.40 -15.59
C ILE A 231 -11.01 20.28 -14.93
N ILE A 232 -11.69 19.48 -14.12
CA ILE A 232 -11.18 18.24 -13.54
C ILE A 232 -11.81 17.10 -14.33
N TYR A 233 -10.99 16.28 -14.97
CA TYR A 233 -11.45 15.11 -15.73
C TYR A 233 -11.65 13.91 -14.81
N ALA A 234 -12.42 12.93 -15.28
CA ALA A 234 -12.78 11.76 -14.47
C ALA A 234 -11.57 10.91 -14.02
N ASN A 235 -10.52 10.83 -14.85
CA ASN A 235 -9.23 10.20 -14.52
C ASN A 235 -8.36 11.02 -13.54
N GLY A 236 -8.81 12.22 -13.12
CA GLY A 236 -8.09 13.12 -12.22
C GLY A 236 -7.14 14.10 -12.89
N ASP A 237 -7.04 14.11 -14.23
CA ASP A 237 -6.28 15.15 -14.93
C ASP A 237 -6.97 16.52 -14.81
N VAL A 238 -6.19 17.61 -14.90
CA VAL A 238 -6.69 18.98 -14.70
C VAL A 238 -6.28 19.88 -15.86
N SER A 239 -7.26 20.60 -16.40
CA SER A 239 -7.07 21.62 -17.42
C SER A 239 -7.62 22.97 -16.98
N ILE A 240 -6.92 24.06 -17.35
CA ILE A 240 -7.36 25.42 -17.08
C ILE A 240 -7.62 26.13 -18.41
N LYS A 241 -8.76 26.83 -18.51
CA LYS A 241 -9.08 27.67 -19.67
C LYS A 241 -8.01 28.77 -19.83
N LYS A 242 -7.49 28.94 -21.05
CA LYS A 242 -6.56 30.02 -21.40
C LYS A 242 -7.23 30.99 -22.38
N HIS A 243 -6.79 32.25 -22.41
CA HIS A 243 -7.38 33.33 -23.22
C HIS A 243 -7.69 32.96 -24.69
N PHE A 244 -6.90 32.09 -25.32
CA PHE A 244 -7.07 31.68 -26.73
C PHE A 244 -7.37 30.19 -26.92
N ARG A 245 -7.58 29.42 -25.84
CA ARG A 245 -7.78 27.98 -25.93
C ARG A 245 -8.80 27.51 -24.90
N ASN A 246 -9.94 27.06 -25.41
CA ASN A 246 -10.93 26.35 -24.63
C ASN A 246 -10.54 24.88 -24.51
N PRO A 247 -10.32 24.34 -23.30
CA PRO A 247 -10.14 22.91 -23.09
C PRO A 247 -11.41 22.15 -23.52
N LYS A 248 -11.21 20.91 -23.99
CA LYS A 248 -12.30 20.04 -24.40
C LYS A 248 -12.95 19.46 -23.15
N VAL A 249 -14.28 19.54 -23.05
CA VAL A 249 -15.03 18.90 -21.97
C VAL A 249 -15.29 17.43 -22.35
N THR A 250 -14.97 16.51 -21.45
CA THR A 250 -15.27 15.09 -21.61
C THR A 250 -16.38 14.67 -20.64
N GLU A 251 -16.93 13.49 -20.88
CA GLU A 251 -17.87 12.85 -19.97
C GLU A 251 -17.26 12.69 -18.57
N GLY A 252 -18.07 12.84 -17.52
CA GLY A 252 -17.64 12.72 -16.13
C GLY A 252 -16.77 13.89 -15.62
N ALA A 253 -16.50 14.91 -16.44
CA ALA A 253 -15.71 16.05 -16.03
C ALA A 253 -16.49 16.99 -15.09
N THR A 254 -15.76 17.66 -14.20
CA THR A 254 -16.25 18.74 -13.36
C THR A 254 -15.66 20.07 -13.83
N ILE A 255 -16.52 21.01 -14.20
CA ILE A 255 -16.18 22.39 -14.57
C ILE A 255 -16.36 23.27 -13.33
N ILE A 256 -15.31 23.99 -12.95
CA ILE A 256 -15.31 24.91 -11.81
C ILE A 256 -15.04 26.32 -12.35
N VAL A 257 -16.03 27.20 -12.23
CA VAL A 257 -15.88 28.62 -12.54
C VAL A 257 -15.43 29.36 -11.29
N ASN A 258 -14.21 29.90 -11.30
CA ASN A 258 -13.65 30.58 -10.13
C ASN A 258 -14.20 32.00 -9.98
N LYS A 259 -14.11 32.54 -8.77
CA LYS A 259 -14.43 33.94 -8.46
C LYS A 259 -13.29 34.86 -8.88
N LYS A 260 -13.60 36.07 -9.31
CA LYS A 260 -12.61 37.14 -9.54
C LYS A 260 -11.84 37.42 -8.25
N GLU A 261 -10.53 37.54 -8.37
CA GLU A 261 -9.70 38.10 -7.30
C GLU A 261 -10.11 39.57 -7.09
N GLU A 262 -10.29 39.95 -5.83
CA GLU A 262 -10.49 41.35 -5.47
C GLU A 262 -9.17 42.09 -5.74
N ALA A 263 -9.20 43.04 -6.69
CA ALA A 263 -8.05 43.90 -6.92
C ALA A 263 -7.86 44.80 -5.70
N GLU A 264 -6.75 44.63 -4.97
CA GLU A 264 -6.29 45.60 -3.98
C GLU A 264 -6.31 47.00 -4.63
N PRO A 265 -6.97 48.00 -4.03
CA PRO A 265 -7.00 49.33 -4.60
C PRO A 265 -5.57 49.82 -4.77
N PHE A 266 -5.19 50.11 -6.01
CA PHE A 266 -3.86 50.64 -6.32
C PHE A 266 -3.63 51.93 -5.53
N SER A 267 -2.83 51.84 -4.46
CA SER A 267 -2.47 53.00 -3.64
C SER A 267 -1.32 53.73 -4.32
N MET A 268 -1.60 54.89 -4.94
CA MET A 268 -0.54 55.75 -5.51
C MET A 268 0.46 56.25 -4.44
N THR A 269 0.12 56.15 -3.15
CA THR A 269 0.90 56.71 -2.05
C THR A 269 2.14 55.89 -1.71
N VAL A 270 2.20 54.60 -2.06
CA VAL A 270 3.36 53.72 -1.74
C VAL A 270 4.58 53.92 -2.65
N PHE A 271 4.45 54.67 -3.74
CA PHE A 271 5.56 54.96 -4.66
C PHE A 271 6.03 56.43 -4.62
N SER A 272 5.53 57.22 -3.67
CA SER A 272 5.96 58.60 -3.43
C SER A 272 6.80 58.69 -2.15
N THR A 273 8.03 58.19 -2.16
CA THR A 273 9.04 58.49 -1.12
C THR A 273 10.44 58.47 -1.72
#